data_AF-A0AAV6HV72-F1
#
_entry.id   AF-A0AAV6HV72-F1
#
_cell.length_a   1.000
_cell.length_b   1.000
_cell.length_c   1.000
_cell.angle_alpha   90.00
_cell.angle_beta   90.00
_cell.angle_gamma   90.00
#
_symmetry.space_group_name_H-M   'P 1'
#
loop_
_entity.id
_entity.type
_entity.pdbx_description
1 polymer ?
#
loop_
_entity_poly.entity_id
_entity_poly.type
_entity_poly.pdbx_seq_one_letter_code
_entity_poly.pdbx_strand_id
1 'polypeptide(L)'
;MILDKPLSEEFLPWPSTSPPYRISDDTSKLERESRLVAPIMVRMVHAILETFREGDQGVRWYVMGFDDSVFFVENWVNVLAKYDHTKYYYIGDYSESVLSNLFFSFDQGFGGGGIALSYPLAAAMVKDLKGCIRRYPFVRSADTIIQFCVDEFGVPLTVEKGIHQQVHQRSMLKRPLETFRPWARNAKPPKFMFNTRWPCETPSVFFFESGGKTSGNQIVTNYVRSASPACLPALPVEGD
;
A
#
# COMPACT_ATOMS: atom_id res chain seq x y z
N MET A 1 -9.54 -1.59 5.15
CA MET A 1 -9.21 -1.80 3.73
C MET A 1 -10.21 -1.01 2.87
N ILE A 2 -9.76 -0.22 1.89
CA ILE A 2 -10.67 0.57 1.05
C ILE A 2 -10.67 -0.06 -0.35
N LEU A 3 -11.83 -0.55 -0.80
CA LEU A 3 -12.02 -1.28 -2.05
C LEU A 3 -12.69 -0.40 -3.11
N ASP A 4 -12.39 -0.64 -4.39
CA ASP A 4 -13.00 0.10 -5.50
C ASP A 4 -14.45 -0.31 -5.78
N LYS A 5 -14.85 -1.52 -5.37
CA LYS A 5 -16.16 -2.10 -5.64
C LYS A 5 -16.62 -2.93 -4.44
N PRO A 6 -17.94 -3.10 -4.27
CA PRO A 6 -18.49 -4.10 -3.37
C PRO A 6 -17.91 -5.49 -3.64
N LEU A 7 -17.76 -6.28 -2.58
CA LEU A 7 -17.36 -7.68 -2.68
C LEU A 7 -18.40 -8.47 -3.49
N SER A 8 -17.95 -9.37 -4.36
CA SER A 8 -18.80 -10.40 -4.95
C SER A 8 -19.25 -11.40 -3.87
N GLU A 9 -20.36 -12.10 -4.13
CA GLU A 9 -20.93 -13.09 -3.20
C GLU A 9 -19.91 -14.14 -2.75
N GLU A 10 -18.94 -14.47 -3.60
CA GLU A 10 -17.88 -15.45 -3.32
C GLU A 10 -16.92 -15.03 -2.18
N PHE A 11 -16.83 -13.74 -1.85
CA PHE A 11 -15.98 -13.21 -0.79
C PHE A 11 -16.75 -12.87 0.48
N LEU A 12 -18.02 -13.28 0.55
CA LEU A 12 -18.87 -13.11 1.72
C LEU A 12 -19.07 -14.45 2.47
N PRO A 13 -19.11 -14.44 3.80
CA PRO A 13 -18.93 -13.29 4.68
C PRO A 13 -17.45 -12.84 4.74
N TRP A 14 -17.23 -11.52 4.86
CA TRP A 14 -15.89 -10.98 5.03
C TRP A 14 -15.23 -11.59 6.28
N PRO A 15 -14.00 -12.13 6.20
CA PRO A 15 -13.37 -12.80 7.33
C PRO A 15 -13.22 -11.85 8.53
N SER A 16 -13.63 -12.28 9.72
CA SER A 16 -13.45 -11.50 10.97
C SER A 16 -11.99 -11.29 11.34
N THR A 17 -11.09 -12.12 10.81
CA THR A 17 -9.63 -11.99 10.95
C THR A 17 -9.02 -10.96 10.00
N SER A 18 -9.78 -10.43 9.04
CA SER A 18 -9.34 -9.39 8.12
C SER A 18 -9.75 -8.01 8.62
N PRO A 19 -8.95 -6.95 8.38
CA PRO A 19 -9.35 -5.60 8.72
C PRO A 19 -10.72 -5.25 8.10
N PRO A 20 -11.56 -4.44 8.78
CA PRO A 20 -12.81 -3.98 8.20
C PRO A 20 -12.59 -3.37 6.82
N TYR A 21 -13.48 -3.67 5.88
CA TYR A 21 -13.42 -3.08 4.55
C TYR A 21 -14.47 -1.97 4.38
N ARG A 22 -14.17 -1.04 3.47
CA ARG A 22 -15.06 0.04 3.03
C ARG A 22 -14.98 0.18 1.52
N ILE A 23 -15.95 0.84 0.94
CA ILE A 23 -15.96 1.16 -0.49
C ILE A 23 -15.44 2.59 -0.66
N SER A 24 -14.62 2.77 -1.68
CA SER A 24 -14.14 4.06 -2.14
C SER A 24 -15.26 5.08 -2.30
N ASP A 25 -14.96 6.33 -1.98
CA ASP A 25 -15.73 7.46 -2.49
C ASP A 25 -15.72 7.49 -4.04
N ASP A 26 -16.80 7.98 -4.65
CA ASP A 26 -16.83 8.28 -6.08
C ASP A 26 -15.95 9.50 -6.39
N THR A 27 -14.84 9.26 -7.08
CA THR A 27 -13.89 10.30 -7.50
C THR A 27 -14.14 10.80 -8.92
N SER A 28 -15.19 10.34 -9.62
CA SER A 28 -15.45 10.65 -11.04
C SER A 28 -15.54 12.16 -11.32
N LYS A 29 -16.10 12.95 -10.39
CA LYS A 29 -16.14 14.41 -10.54
C LYS A 29 -14.73 15.02 -10.49
N LEU A 30 -13.90 14.58 -9.55
CA LEU A 30 -12.52 15.06 -9.41
C LEU A 30 -11.67 14.63 -10.61
N GLU A 31 -11.84 13.41 -11.11
CA GLU A 31 -11.19 12.93 -12.33
C GLU A 31 -11.52 13.83 -13.54
N ARG A 32 -12.81 14.16 -13.73
CA ARG A 32 -13.24 15.05 -14.83
C ARG A 32 -12.70 16.47 -14.69
N GLU A 33 -12.76 17.04 -13.49
CA GLU A 33 -12.33 18.42 -13.23
C GLU A 33 -10.82 18.60 -13.26
N SER A 34 -10.09 17.62 -12.75
CA SER A 34 -8.63 17.68 -12.66
C SER A 34 -7.94 17.51 -14.01
N ARG A 35 -8.63 16.95 -15.02
CA ARG A 35 -8.11 16.74 -16.38
C ARG A 35 -6.76 16.01 -16.39
N LEU A 36 -6.54 15.14 -15.40
CA LEU A 36 -5.29 14.37 -15.30
C LEU A 36 -5.10 13.52 -16.56
N VAL A 37 -3.87 13.48 -17.06
CA VAL A 37 -3.47 12.58 -18.15
C VAL A 37 -3.62 11.10 -17.78
N ALA A 38 -3.61 10.78 -16.48
CA ALA A 38 -3.87 9.45 -15.94
C ALA A 38 -4.91 9.52 -14.80
N PRO A 39 -6.23 9.51 -15.11
CA PRO A 39 -7.29 9.68 -14.10
C PRO A 39 -7.25 8.67 -12.96
N ILE A 40 -6.78 7.44 -13.22
CA ILE A 40 -6.63 6.39 -12.20
C ILE A 40 -5.73 6.82 -11.03
N MET A 41 -4.80 7.75 -11.23
CA MET A 41 -3.92 8.24 -10.18
C MET A 41 -4.67 9.09 -9.15
N VAL A 42 -5.77 9.75 -9.54
CA VAL A 42 -6.63 10.53 -8.62
C VAL A 42 -7.11 9.64 -7.48
N ARG A 43 -7.50 8.41 -7.79
CA ARG A 43 -8.00 7.43 -6.82
C ARG A 43 -6.94 7.05 -5.78
N MET A 44 -5.72 6.77 -6.23
CA MET A 44 -4.61 6.39 -5.34
C MET A 44 -4.27 7.52 -4.37
N VAL A 45 -4.19 8.76 -4.85
CA VAL A 45 -3.91 9.92 -3.99
C VAL A 45 -5.09 10.22 -3.06
N HIS A 46 -6.33 10.10 -3.56
CA HIS A 46 -7.55 10.32 -2.77
C HIS A 46 -7.65 9.34 -1.57
N ALA A 47 -7.04 8.15 -1.64
CA ALA A 47 -7.00 7.21 -0.53
C ALA A 47 -6.34 7.79 0.74
N ILE A 48 -5.43 8.78 0.62
CA ILE A 48 -4.86 9.50 1.78
C ILE A 48 -5.98 10.21 2.55
N LEU A 49 -6.87 10.90 1.84
CA LEU A 49 -8.00 11.61 2.43
C LEU A 49 -9.01 10.65 3.05
N GLU A 50 -9.30 9.52 2.40
CA GLU A 50 -10.21 8.51 2.94
C GLU A 50 -9.65 7.85 4.20
N THR A 51 -8.38 7.45 4.18
CA THR A 51 -7.71 6.84 5.33
C THR A 51 -7.61 7.83 6.50
N PHE A 52 -7.35 9.11 6.23
CA PHE A 52 -7.31 10.13 7.27
C PHE A 52 -8.67 10.36 7.94
N ARG A 53 -9.77 10.26 7.17
CA ARG A 53 -11.14 10.46 7.70
C ARG A 53 -11.59 9.36 8.65
N GLU A 54 -10.96 8.19 8.64
CA GLU A 54 -11.25 7.13 9.60
C GLU A 54 -11.04 7.59 11.05
N GLY A 55 -10.18 8.59 11.27
CA GLY A 55 -10.16 9.34 12.53
C GLY A 55 -9.64 8.56 13.74
N ASP A 56 -8.80 7.55 13.51
CA ASP A 56 -8.21 6.73 14.56
C ASP A 56 -7.43 7.60 15.57
N GLN A 57 -7.79 7.48 16.85
CA GLN A 57 -7.16 8.26 17.91
C GLN A 57 -5.71 7.82 18.11
N GLY A 58 -4.80 8.79 18.15
CA GLY A 58 -3.38 8.55 18.43
C GLY A 58 -2.55 8.07 17.23
N VAL A 59 -3.09 8.13 16.00
CA VAL A 59 -2.30 7.88 14.78
C VAL A 59 -1.13 8.87 14.69
N ARG A 60 0.05 8.33 14.40
CA ARG A 60 1.30 9.09 14.26
C ARG A 60 1.81 9.16 12.84
N TRP A 61 1.52 8.12 12.06
CA TRP A 61 2.05 7.90 10.72
C TRP A 61 1.00 7.25 9.84
N TYR A 62 0.92 7.72 8.59
CA TYR A 62 0.16 7.09 7.52
C TYR A 62 1.16 6.46 6.56
N VAL A 63 1.15 5.13 6.45
CA VAL A 63 2.02 4.39 5.53
C VAL A 63 1.20 3.92 4.34
N MET A 64 1.66 4.21 3.14
CA MET A 64 1.05 3.82 1.88
C MET A 64 1.98 2.89 1.12
N GLY A 65 1.41 1.88 0.45
CA GLY A 65 2.07 0.99 -0.49
C GLY A 65 1.13 0.55 -1.59
N PHE A 66 1.62 -0.27 -2.51
CA PHE A 66 0.79 -0.93 -3.52
C PHE A 66 0.41 -2.36 -3.09
N ASP A 67 -0.50 -2.98 -3.83
CA ASP A 67 -0.99 -4.34 -3.56
C ASP A 67 0.04 -5.45 -3.85
N ASP A 68 1.12 -5.09 -4.53
CA ASP A 68 2.31 -5.91 -4.74
C ASP A 68 3.47 -5.59 -3.77
N SER A 69 3.24 -4.70 -2.79
CA SER A 69 4.21 -4.36 -1.75
C SER A 69 4.08 -5.25 -0.51
N VAL A 70 5.21 -5.58 0.12
CA VAL A 70 5.25 -6.33 1.39
C VAL A 70 5.80 -5.45 2.50
N PHE A 71 5.05 -5.30 3.59
CA PHE A 71 5.45 -4.51 4.74
C PHE A 71 5.80 -5.37 5.95
N PHE A 72 7.01 -5.16 6.46
CA PHE A 72 7.42 -5.65 7.77
C PHE A 72 7.07 -4.59 8.81
N VAL A 73 5.93 -4.78 9.48
CA VAL A 73 5.36 -3.77 10.40
C VAL A 73 6.35 -3.40 11.51
N GLU A 74 7.06 -4.36 12.10
CA GLU A 74 8.07 -4.10 13.14
C GLU A 74 9.21 -3.21 12.63
N ASN A 75 9.66 -3.43 11.38
CA ASN A 75 10.70 -2.60 10.77
C ASN A 75 10.20 -1.18 10.55
N TRP A 76 8.98 -1.01 10.03
CA TRP A 76 8.36 0.32 9.90
C TRP A 76 8.23 1.03 11.24
N VAL A 77 7.77 0.34 12.29
CA VAL A 77 7.68 0.91 13.65
C VAL A 77 9.05 1.35 14.14
N ASN A 78 10.09 0.52 13.97
CA ASN A 78 11.46 0.85 14.38
C ASN A 78 12.06 2.02 13.58
N VAL A 79 11.80 2.09 12.28
CA VAL A 79 12.24 3.20 11.42
C VAL A 79 11.54 4.49 11.82
N LEU A 80 10.22 4.47 11.90
CA LEU A 80 9.41 5.66 12.20
C LEU A 80 9.60 6.16 13.64
N ALA A 81 10.01 5.29 14.58
CA ALA A 81 10.36 5.67 15.94
C ALA A 81 11.59 6.58 16.04
N LYS A 82 12.45 6.63 15.02
CA LYS A 82 13.61 7.53 14.97
C LYS A 82 13.19 9.01 14.83
N TYR A 83 11.98 9.26 14.34
CA TYR A 83 11.52 10.59 13.94
C TYR A 83 10.47 11.15 14.90
N ASP A 84 10.54 12.47 15.11
CA ASP A 84 9.54 13.21 15.89
C ASP A 84 8.23 13.32 15.09
N HIS A 85 7.28 12.43 15.37
CA HIS A 85 6.00 12.35 14.66
C HIS A 85 5.10 13.60 14.82
N THR A 86 5.50 14.61 15.61
CA THR A 86 4.81 15.89 15.74
C THR A 86 5.25 16.93 14.70
N LYS A 87 6.30 16.63 13.92
CA LYS A 87 6.80 17.45 12.82
C LYS A 87 6.38 16.89 11.47
N TYR A 88 6.53 17.70 10.43
CA TYR A 88 6.29 17.27 9.06
C TYR A 88 7.42 16.39 8.56
N TYR A 89 7.07 15.15 8.22
CA TYR A 89 7.95 14.20 7.57
C TYR A 89 7.23 13.49 6.42
N TYR A 90 7.94 13.40 5.29
CA TYR A 90 7.65 12.54 4.15
C TYR A 90 8.83 11.58 4.01
N ILE A 91 8.62 10.31 4.36
CA ILE A 91 9.67 9.29 4.45
C ILE A 91 9.46 8.26 3.35
N GLY A 92 10.54 7.88 2.67
CA GLY A 92 10.55 6.89 1.60
C GLY A 92 11.98 6.66 1.10
N ASP A 93 12.13 5.98 -0.03
CA ASP A 93 13.38 6.00 -0.81
C ASP A 93 13.05 6.27 -2.28
N TYR A 94 14.01 6.83 -2.99
CA TYR A 94 13.94 6.95 -4.44
C TYR A 94 14.15 5.56 -5.07
N SER A 95 13.86 5.43 -6.36
CA SER A 95 13.99 4.15 -7.07
C SER A 95 15.46 3.70 -7.13
N GLU A 96 15.70 2.41 -7.03
CA GLU A 96 17.02 1.83 -7.33
C GLU A 96 17.36 1.91 -8.83
N SER A 97 16.36 2.22 -9.68
CA SER A 97 16.52 2.48 -11.10
C SER A 97 16.77 3.96 -11.37
N VAL A 98 17.96 4.29 -11.86
CA VAL A 98 18.31 5.65 -12.32
C VAL A 98 17.31 6.14 -13.38
N LEU A 99 16.89 5.26 -14.28
CA LEU A 99 15.96 5.62 -15.34
C LEU A 99 14.57 5.99 -14.77
N SER A 100 14.12 5.28 -13.73
CA SER A 100 12.87 5.62 -13.04
C SER A 100 12.99 7.00 -12.37
N ASN A 101 14.10 7.28 -11.68
CA ASN A 101 14.31 8.59 -11.06
C ASN A 101 14.39 9.72 -12.08
N LEU A 102 14.98 9.48 -13.26
CA LEU A 102 15.02 10.46 -14.36
C LEU A 102 13.63 10.74 -14.94
N PHE A 103 12.75 9.74 -15.03
CA PHE A 103 11.40 9.91 -15.56
C PHE A 103 10.40 10.49 -14.56
N PHE A 104 10.60 10.25 -13.26
CA PHE A 104 9.73 10.72 -12.21
C PHE A 104 10.39 11.84 -11.41
N SER A 105 11.22 11.51 -10.43
CA SER A 105 11.96 12.47 -9.61
C SER A 105 12.97 11.75 -8.71
N PHE A 106 14.08 12.42 -8.40
CA PHE A 106 15.06 11.97 -7.40
C PHE A 106 14.64 12.34 -5.97
N ASP A 107 13.66 13.23 -5.82
CA ASP A 107 13.12 13.72 -4.54
C ASP A 107 11.75 13.08 -4.22
N GLN A 108 11.38 12.02 -4.93
CA GLN A 108 10.13 11.29 -4.71
C GLN A 108 10.39 9.99 -3.97
N GLY A 109 9.60 9.74 -2.92
CA GLY A 109 9.44 8.41 -2.35
C GLY A 109 8.56 7.56 -3.27
N PHE A 110 9.06 6.42 -3.73
CA PHE A 110 8.31 5.56 -4.63
C PHE A 110 7.36 4.63 -3.87
N GLY A 111 6.07 4.71 -4.19
CA GLY A 111 4.99 4.03 -3.47
C GLY A 111 5.08 2.51 -3.49
N GLY A 112 5.76 1.93 -4.50
CA GLY A 112 5.96 0.47 -4.58
C GLY A 112 6.95 -0.09 -3.57
N GLY A 113 7.82 0.74 -3.00
CA GLY A 113 8.58 0.38 -1.80
C GLY A 113 7.87 0.76 -0.51
N GLY A 114 6.98 1.75 -0.60
CA GLY A 114 6.19 2.28 0.49
C GLY A 114 6.66 3.67 0.89
N ILE A 115 5.71 4.51 1.27
CA ILE A 115 5.95 5.87 1.76
C ILE A 115 5.23 6.10 3.08
N ALA A 116 5.80 6.91 3.95
CA ALA A 116 5.19 7.29 5.21
C ALA A 116 5.03 8.81 5.33
N LEU A 117 3.84 9.25 5.73
CA LEU A 117 3.52 10.64 6.04
C LEU A 117 3.29 10.75 7.54
N SER A 118 3.97 11.70 8.18
CA SER A 118 3.65 12.08 9.56
C SER A 118 2.19 12.55 9.65
N TYR A 119 1.52 12.26 10.78
CA TYR A 119 0.16 12.72 11.04
C TYR A 119 -0.05 14.23 10.77
N PRO A 120 0.77 15.16 11.30
CA PRO A 120 0.55 16.59 11.09
C PRO A 120 0.72 17.02 9.63
N LEU A 121 1.58 16.35 8.85
CA LEU A 121 1.70 16.59 7.40
C LEU A 121 0.45 16.10 6.67
N ALA A 122 0.02 14.87 6.92
CA ALA A 122 -1.20 14.33 6.33
C ALA A 122 -2.42 15.22 6.65
N ALA A 123 -2.55 15.67 7.90
CA ALA A 123 -3.59 16.58 8.35
C ALA A 123 -3.58 17.94 7.64
N ALA A 124 -2.39 18.43 7.25
CA ALA A 124 -2.26 19.65 6.46
C ALA A 124 -2.65 19.41 5.00
N MET A 125 -2.12 18.35 4.39
CA MET A 125 -2.38 17.98 3.00
C MET A 125 -3.87 17.76 2.72
N VAL A 126 -4.57 17.01 3.58
CA VAL A 126 -5.98 16.65 3.36
C VAL A 126 -6.94 17.85 3.34
N LYS A 127 -6.53 19.03 3.85
CA LYS A 127 -7.32 20.26 3.78
C LYS A 127 -7.54 20.75 2.36
N ASP A 128 -6.55 20.58 1.48
CA ASP A 128 -6.64 20.97 0.07
C ASP A 128 -6.11 19.90 -0.91
N LEU A 129 -6.14 18.61 -0.52
CA LEU A 129 -5.62 17.53 -1.36
C LEU A 129 -6.28 17.49 -2.74
N LYS A 130 -7.59 17.75 -2.80
CA LYS A 130 -8.33 17.82 -4.08
C LYS A 130 -7.91 19.05 -4.90
N GLY A 131 -7.54 20.17 -4.26
CA GLY A 131 -7.00 21.34 -4.94
C GLY A 131 -5.61 21.04 -5.51
N CYS A 132 -4.73 20.43 -4.73
CA CYS A 132 -3.42 19.98 -5.17
C CYS A 132 -3.51 19.07 -6.41
N ILE A 133 -4.36 18.03 -6.38
CA ILE A 133 -4.55 17.14 -7.53
C ILE A 133 -4.92 17.92 -8.80
N ARG A 134 -5.77 18.96 -8.70
CA ARG A 134 -6.15 19.79 -9.86
C ARG A 134 -5.03 20.69 -10.37
N ARG A 135 -4.04 21.05 -9.55
CA ARG A 135 -2.91 21.90 -9.95
C ARG A 135 -1.89 21.17 -10.84
N TYR A 136 -1.87 19.84 -10.80
CA TYR A 136 -0.88 19.03 -11.51
C TYR A 136 -1.49 18.05 -12.54
N PRO A 137 -2.25 18.55 -13.55
CA PRO A 137 -2.99 17.71 -14.50
C PRO A 137 -2.08 16.88 -15.44
N PHE A 138 -0.82 17.28 -15.59
CA PHE A 138 0.13 16.65 -16.52
C PHE A 138 0.86 15.43 -15.93
N VAL A 139 0.70 15.17 -14.64
CA VAL A 139 1.41 14.10 -13.93
C VAL A 139 0.76 12.73 -14.18
N ARG A 140 1.59 11.70 -14.37
CA ARG A 140 1.17 10.32 -14.70
C ARG A 140 1.36 9.31 -13.58
N SER A 141 1.84 9.73 -12.42
CA SER A 141 2.15 8.86 -11.28
C SER A 141 1.51 9.41 -10.01
N ALA A 142 0.89 8.54 -9.21
CA ALA A 142 0.35 8.89 -7.91
C ALA A 142 1.46 9.39 -6.98
N ASP A 143 2.61 8.74 -7.00
CA ASP A 143 3.78 9.09 -6.17
C ASP A 143 4.27 10.52 -6.46
N THR A 144 4.32 10.90 -7.73
CA THR A 144 4.74 12.26 -8.14
C THR A 144 3.70 13.31 -7.74
N ILE A 145 2.40 12.99 -7.79
CA ILE A 145 1.36 13.88 -7.29
C ILE A 145 1.52 14.07 -5.78
N ILE A 146 1.78 12.99 -5.04
CA ILE A 146 2.01 13.05 -3.58
C ILE A 146 3.23 13.91 -3.29
N GLN A 147 4.35 13.69 -3.99
CA GLN A 147 5.55 14.52 -3.87
C GLN A 147 5.20 16.00 -4.06
N PHE A 148 4.55 16.37 -5.16
CA PHE A 148 4.20 17.77 -5.41
C PHE A 148 3.27 18.36 -4.34
N CYS A 149 2.29 17.59 -3.85
CA CYS A 149 1.44 18.03 -2.75
C CYS A 149 2.21 18.20 -1.44
N VAL A 150 3.26 17.41 -1.20
CA VAL A 150 4.15 17.56 -0.04
C VAL A 150 5.06 18.79 -0.22
N ASP A 151 5.57 19.01 -1.43
CA ASP A 151 6.45 20.14 -1.78
C ASP A 151 5.76 21.50 -1.59
N GLU A 152 4.42 21.58 -1.72
CA GLU A 152 3.64 22.79 -1.38
C GLU A 152 3.81 23.23 0.09
N PHE A 153 4.24 22.34 0.97
CA PHE A 153 4.55 22.62 2.38
C PHE A 153 6.06 22.80 2.64
N GLY A 154 6.90 22.73 1.61
CA GLY A 154 8.35 22.85 1.72
C GLY A 154 9.03 21.69 2.45
N VAL A 155 8.43 20.50 2.42
CA VAL A 155 8.91 19.31 3.13
C VAL A 155 9.68 18.42 2.15
N PRO A 156 11.00 18.24 2.32
CA PRO A 156 11.77 17.37 1.43
C PRO A 156 11.54 15.89 1.76
N LEU A 157 11.86 15.01 0.79
CA LEU A 157 11.94 13.58 1.03
C LEU A 157 13.01 13.27 2.10
N THR A 158 12.58 12.60 3.14
CA THR A 158 13.47 11.97 4.13
C THR A 158 13.78 10.56 3.66
N VAL A 159 15.01 10.37 3.16
CA VAL A 159 15.45 9.10 2.58
C VAL A 159 15.74 8.08 3.68
N GLU A 160 15.01 6.97 3.68
CA GLU A 160 15.25 5.81 4.55
C GLU A 160 15.64 4.57 3.73
N LYS A 161 16.89 4.15 3.89
CA LYS A 161 17.42 2.97 3.21
C LYS A 161 16.78 1.69 3.78
N GLY A 162 16.35 0.79 2.90
CA GLY A 162 15.61 -0.42 3.27
C GLY A 162 14.15 -0.42 2.79
N ILE A 163 13.70 0.69 2.22
CA ILE A 163 12.44 0.81 1.48
C ILE A 163 12.75 0.54 0.01
N HIS A 164 12.33 -0.61 -0.50
CA HIS A 164 12.78 -1.12 -1.80
C HIS A 164 11.64 -1.24 -2.82
N GLN A 165 11.84 -0.72 -4.03
CA GLN A 165 10.90 -0.98 -5.13
C GLN A 165 11.12 -2.33 -5.82
N GLN A 166 12.26 -2.98 -5.57
CA GLN A 166 12.63 -4.17 -6.31
C GLN A 166 11.59 -5.28 -6.20
N VAL A 167 11.11 -5.71 -7.37
CA VAL A 167 10.20 -6.85 -7.51
C VAL A 167 10.94 -8.13 -7.10
N HIS A 168 10.56 -8.70 -5.96
CA HIS A 168 11.09 -9.97 -5.50
C HIS A 168 10.70 -11.11 -6.46
N GLN A 169 11.55 -12.14 -6.54
CA GLN A 169 11.27 -13.29 -7.40
C GLN A 169 10.00 -14.03 -6.96
N ARG A 170 9.27 -14.54 -7.95
CA ARG A 170 7.97 -15.21 -7.81
C ARG A 170 7.98 -16.42 -6.87
N SER A 171 9.15 -17.02 -6.63
CA SER A 171 9.36 -18.11 -5.68
C SER A 171 9.18 -17.69 -4.21
N MET A 172 9.20 -16.39 -3.92
CA MET A 172 9.20 -15.86 -2.55
C MET A 172 7.81 -15.45 -2.04
N LEU A 173 6.81 -15.24 -2.90
CA LEU A 173 5.52 -14.62 -2.52
C LEU A 173 4.29 -15.47 -2.92
N LYS A 174 3.29 -15.53 -2.02
CA LYS A 174 1.97 -16.16 -2.26
C LYS A 174 1.09 -15.29 -3.17
N ARG A 175 0.06 -15.90 -3.77
CA ARG A 175 -1.01 -15.21 -4.53
C ARG A 175 -1.60 -14.06 -3.70
N PRO A 176 -1.44 -12.80 -4.11
CA PRO A 176 -2.15 -11.68 -3.50
C PRO A 176 -3.62 -11.67 -3.95
N LEU A 177 -4.50 -11.11 -3.12
CA LEU A 177 -5.88 -10.77 -3.51
C LEU A 177 -5.81 -9.61 -4.51
N GLU A 178 -6.54 -9.69 -5.63
CA GLU A 178 -6.69 -8.56 -6.55
C GLU A 178 -7.59 -7.52 -5.88
N THR A 179 -6.98 -6.49 -5.29
CA THR A 179 -7.71 -5.46 -4.53
C THR A 179 -8.15 -4.26 -5.39
N PHE A 180 -7.54 -4.03 -6.57
CA PHE A 180 -7.75 -2.83 -7.37
C PHE A 180 -7.83 -3.05 -8.89
N ARG A 181 -8.36 -2.04 -9.61
CA ARG A 181 -8.34 -2.02 -11.08
C ARG A 181 -6.90 -1.88 -11.61
N PRO A 182 -6.57 -2.50 -12.76
CA PRO A 182 -5.23 -2.41 -13.33
C PRO A 182 -4.97 -1.01 -13.88
N TRP A 183 -3.74 -0.52 -13.67
CA TRP A 183 -3.29 0.79 -14.12
C TRP A 183 -3.11 0.87 -15.66
N ALA A 184 -2.86 -0.26 -16.33
CA ALA A 184 -2.75 -0.34 -17.78
C ALA A 184 -4.10 -0.67 -18.46
N ARG A 185 -4.52 0.17 -19.43
CA ARG A 185 -5.79 0.03 -20.18
C ARG A 185 -5.99 -1.35 -20.83
N ASN A 186 -4.90 -2.01 -21.23
CA ASN A 186 -4.92 -3.30 -21.94
C ASN A 186 -4.36 -4.47 -21.11
N ALA A 187 -4.33 -4.35 -19.77
CA ALA A 187 -3.88 -5.44 -18.92
C ALA A 187 -4.75 -6.70 -19.15
N LYS A 188 -4.14 -7.79 -19.61
CA LYS A 188 -4.80 -9.09 -19.85
C LYS A 188 -4.79 -9.93 -18.57
N PRO A 189 -5.88 -10.65 -18.23
CA PRO A 189 -5.88 -11.59 -17.11
C PRO A 189 -4.87 -12.75 -17.31
N PRO A 190 -4.34 -13.34 -16.23
CA PRO A 190 -4.48 -12.88 -14.85
C PRO A 190 -3.60 -11.66 -14.58
N LYS A 191 -4.20 -10.61 -14.01
CA LYS A 191 -3.54 -9.30 -13.90
C LYS A 191 -2.60 -9.22 -12.69
N PHE A 192 -2.88 -10.02 -11.66
CA PHE A 192 -2.07 -10.16 -10.44
C PHE A 192 -1.96 -11.62 -9.93
N MET A 193 -2.29 -12.62 -10.77
CA MET A 193 -2.20 -14.02 -10.34
C MET A 193 -0.91 -14.67 -10.83
N PHE A 194 0.07 -14.77 -9.94
CA PHE A 194 1.11 -15.78 -10.09
C PHE A 194 0.49 -17.16 -9.81
N ASN A 195 0.46 -18.03 -10.82
CA ASN A 195 0.27 -19.46 -10.59
C ASN A 195 1.65 -20.09 -10.38
N THR A 196 2.02 -20.36 -9.13
CA THR A 196 3.35 -20.86 -8.76
C THR A 196 3.33 -22.25 -8.14
N ARG A 197 2.34 -23.10 -8.42
CA ARG A 197 2.32 -24.44 -7.82
C ARG A 197 2.44 -25.58 -8.83
N TRP A 198 3.58 -26.26 -8.75
CA TRP A 198 3.64 -27.72 -8.58
C TRP A 198 3.38 -28.06 -7.09
N PRO A 199 2.92 -29.26 -6.71
CA PRO A 199 2.16 -29.42 -5.47
C PRO A 199 3.02 -29.32 -4.19
N CYS A 200 2.56 -28.48 -3.26
CA CYS A 200 2.73 -28.59 -1.80
C CYS A 200 3.83 -27.85 -1.04
N GLU A 201 4.54 -26.88 -1.61
CA GLU A 201 5.35 -25.95 -0.80
C GLU A 201 4.57 -24.64 -0.51
N THR A 202 4.03 -24.52 0.70
CA THR A 202 3.26 -23.35 1.14
C THR A 202 3.95 -22.67 2.32
N PRO A 203 4.39 -21.39 2.21
CA PRO A 203 4.94 -20.69 3.34
C PRO A 203 3.88 -20.42 4.40
N SER A 204 4.33 -20.43 5.65
CA SER A 204 3.48 -20.18 6.81
C SER A 204 3.12 -18.70 6.86
N VAL A 205 1.83 -18.39 6.81
CA VAL A 205 1.33 -17.00 6.86
C VAL A 205 0.78 -16.75 8.25
N PHE A 206 1.16 -15.61 8.83
CA PHE A 206 0.73 -15.17 10.14
C PHE A 206 0.06 -13.81 9.99
N PHE A 207 -1.13 -13.65 10.55
CA PHE A 207 -1.84 -12.39 10.63
C PHE A 207 -1.72 -11.83 12.03
N PHE A 208 -1.42 -10.54 12.13
CA PHE A 208 -1.42 -9.86 13.42
C PHE A 208 -2.83 -9.91 14.03
N GLU A 209 -2.93 -10.37 15.27
CA GLU A 209 -4.20 -10.51 15.98
C GLU A 209 -4.34 -9.43 17.04
N SER A 210 -3.33 -9.28 17.90
CA SER A 210 -3.40 -8.32 19.00
C SER A 210 -2.01 -7.92 19.49
N GLY A 211 -1.93 -6.75 20.13
CA GLY A 211 -0.72 -6.24 20.76
C GLY A 211 -1.03 -5.76 22.17
N GLY A 212 -0.10 -5.99 23.10
CA GLY A 212 -0.20 -5.57 24.50
C GLY A 212 1.15 -5.16 25.07
N LYS A 213 1.12 -4.52 26.25
CA LYS A 213 2.33 -4.22 27.03
C LYS A 213 2.38 -5.10 28.27
N THR A 214 3.53 -5.67 28.58
CA THR A 214 3.76 -6.35 29.86
C THR A 214 4.28 -5.38 30.91
N SER A 215 4.22 -5.79 32.18
CA SER A 215 4.67 -5.01 33.34
C SER A 215 6.15 -4.57 33.26
N GLY A 216 6.95 -5.20 32.39
CA GLY A 216 8.37 -4.88 32.16
C GLY A 216 8.65 -3.93 31.00
N ASN A 217 7.66 -3.16 30.54
CA ASN A 217 7.78 -2.23 29.40
C ASN A 217 8.10 -2.92 28.05
N GLN A 218 7.83 -4.22 27.92
CA GLN A 218 7.96 -4.97 26.67
C GLN A 218 6.64 -4.95 25.89
N ILE A 219 6.74 -4.91 24.57
CA ILE A 219 5.59 -5.02 23.67
C ILE A 219 5.46 -6.49 23.27
N VAL A 220 4.27 -7.06 23.49
CA VAL A 220 3.93 -8.42 23.08
C VAL A 220 2.93 -8.34 21.94
N THR A 221 3.20 -9.10 20.89
CA THR A 221 2.38 -9.17 19.68
C THR A 221 1.97 -10.63 19.45
N ASN A 222 0.66 -10.86 19.37
CA ASN A 222 0.08 -12.16 19.06
C ASN A 222 -0.25 -12.23 17.57
N TYR A 223 0.05 -13.39 16.98
CA TYR A 223 -0.22 -13.65 15.57
C TYR A 223 -0.98 -14.97 15.40
N VAL A 224 -2.00 -14.95 14.53
CA VAL A 224 -2.75 -16.14 14.14
C VAL A 224 -2.17 -16.69 12.85
N ARG A 225 -1.79 -17.96 12.87
CA ARG A 225 -1.37 -18.67 11.67
C ARG A 225 -2.59 -18.94 10.78
N SER A 226 -2.51 -18.50 9.53
CA SER A 226 -3.47 -18.85 8.49
C SER A 226 -3.41 -20.35 8.18
N ALA A 227 -4.55 -21.04 8.28
CA ALA A 227 -4.66 -22.44 7.91
C ALA A 227 -4.36 -22.61 6.42
N SER A 228 -3.42 -23.50 6.08
CA SER A 228 -3.22 -23.94 4.70
C SER A 228 -4.24 -25.04 4.40
N PRO A 229 -4.86 -25.08 3.20
CA PRO A 229 -5.62 -26.26 2.80
C PRO A 229 -4.70 -27.48 2.87
N ALA A 230 -5.15 -28.54 3.53
CA ALA A 230 -4.43 -29.81 3.55
C ALA A 230 -4.23 -30.28 2.09
N CYS A 231 -2.99 -30.54 1.69
CA CYS A 231 -2.73 -31.15 0.40
C CYS A 231 -3.34 -32.55 0.37
N LEU A 232 -4.26 -32.81 -0.57
CA LEU A 232 -4.58 -34.18 -0.96
C LEU A 232 -3.33 -34.78 -1.63
N PRO A 233 -2.93 -36.02 -1.31
CA PRO A 233 -1.80 -36.65 -1.97
C PRO A 233 -2.09 -36.81 -3.47
N ALA A 234 -1.07 -36.60 -4.31
CA ALA A 234 -1.17 -36.80 -5.74
C ALA A 234 -1.58 -38.26 -6.04
N LEU A 235 -2.57 -38.45 -6.92
CA LEU A 235 -2.91 -39.77 -7.43
C LEU A 235 -1.73 -40.32 -8.25
N PRO A 236 -1.43 -41.63 -8.16
CA PRO A 236 -0.32 -42.21 -8.89
C PRO A 236 -0.58 -42.12 -10.39
N VAL A 237 0.44 -41.71 -11.14
CA VAL A 237 0.42 -41.70 -12.60
C VAL A 237 0.66 -43.13 -13.08
N GLU A 238 -0.35 -43.76 -13.66
CA GLU A 238 -0.16 -44.98 -14.45
C GLU A 238 0.55 -44.61 -15.76
N GLY A 239 1.64 -45.31 -16.04
CA GLY A 239 2.41 -45.14 -17.27
C GLY A 239 1.86 -45.97 -18.42
N ASP A 240 2.06 -45.46 -19.64
CA ASP A 240 2.36 -46.18 -20.88
C ASP A 240 3.04 -45.21 -21.86
#